data_AF-A0A4Y8C5F3-F1
#
_entry.id   AF-A0A4Y8C5F3-F1
#
_cell.length_a   1.000
_cell.length_b   1.000
_cell.length_c   1.000
_cell.angle_alpha   90.00
_cell.angle_beta   90.00
_cell.angle_gamma   90.00
#
_symmetry.space_group_name_H-M   'P 1'
#
loop_
_entity.id
_entity.type
_entity.pdbx_description
1 polymer ?
#
loop_
_entity_poly.entity_id
_entity_poly.type
_entity_poly.pdbx_seq_one_letter_code
_entity_poly.pdbx_strand_id
1 'polypeptide(L)'
;MRAPIDAMKRGLIEEVFPVGVKTIDALLTCGVGQKLGIFAGSGVGKSTLMGMIVKNSKAPIKVVALIGERGREIPEFIQKNLGGKLDDTV
;
A
#
# COMPACT_ATOMS: atom_id res chain seq x y z
N MET A 1 -20.20 -14.68 -1.40
CA MET A 1 -19.03 -14.28 -0.59
C MET A 1 -18.22 -15.53 -0.31
N ARG A 2 -16.92 -15.56 -0.61
CA ARG A 2 -16.07 -16.73 -0.24
C ARG A 2 -15.83 -16.72 1.26
N ALA A 3 -15.88 -17.89 1.89
CA ALA A 3 -15.52 -18.03 3.30
C ALA A 3 -14.02 -17.71 3.49
N PRO A 4 -13.63 -17.08 4.63
CA PRO A 4 -12.24 -16.81 4.93
C PRO A 4 -11.43 -18.11 5.11
N ILE A 5 -10.13 -18.02 4.90
CA ILE A 5 -9.20 -19.13 5.14
C ILE A 5 -9.22 -19.47 6.65
N ASP A 6 -9.40 -20.76 6.94
CA ASP A 6 -9.30 -21.35 8.29
C ASP A 6 -7.99 -20.93 8.96
N ALA A 7 -8.03 -20.61 10.25
CA ALA A 7 -6.87 -20.18 11.01
C ALA A 7 -5.70 -21.15 10.89
N MET A 8 -5.96 -22.46 10.94
CA MET A 8 -4.92 -23.49 10.87
C MET A 8 -4.37 -23.71 9.45
N LYS A 9 -5.00 -23.13 8.43
CA LYS A 9 -4.55 -23.18 7.03
C LYS A 9 -3.81 -21.91 6.60
N ARG A 10 -3.62 -20.94 7.49
CA ARG A 10 -2.84 -19.72 7.19
C ARG A 10 -1.35 -20.06 7.27
N GLY A 11 -0.63 -19.86 6.18
CA GLY A 11 0.82 -20.04 6.13
C GLY A 11 1.56 -19.00 6.99
N LEU A 12 2.82 -19.30 7.27
CA LEU A 12 3.77 -18.33 7.83
C LEU A 12 4.14 -17.29 6.76
N ILE A 13 4.62 -16.13 7.23
CA ILE A 13 5.16 -15.08 6.37
C ILE A 13 6.66 -15.35 6.21
N GLU A 14 7.06 -15.87 5.05
CA GLU A 14 8.44 -16.32 4.80
C GLU A 14 9.15 -15.54 3.68
N GLU A 15 8.38 -14.85 2.83
CA GLU A 15 8.91 -14.07 1.71
C GLU A 15 8.94 -12.59 2.07
N VAL A 16 10.08 -11.94 1.88
CA VAL A 16 10.24 -10.48 2.07
C VAL A 16 9.49 -9.74 0.96
N PHE A 17 8.74 -8.72 1.35
CA PHE A 17 8.05 -7.79 0.46
C PHE A 17 8.69 -6.39 0.55
N PRO A 18 9.57 -6.01 -0.39
CA PRO A 18 10.15 -4.67 -0.43
C PRO A 18 9.07 -3.64 -0.80
N VAL A 19 8.81 -2.70 0.09
CA VAL A 19 7.84 -1.62 -0.14
C VAL A 19 8.44 -0.45 -0.93
N GLY A 20 9.78 -0.36 -0.99
CA GLY A 20 10.48 0.68 -1.73
C GLY A 20 10.57 2.02 -1.00
N VAL A 21 10.53 1.98 0.34
CA VAL A 21 10.73 3.11 1.24
C VAL A 21 11.82 2.71 2.22
N LYS A 22 13.02 3.28 2.08
CA LYS A 22 14.25 2.83 2.77
C LYS A 22 14.07 2.61 4.28
N THR A 23 13.43 3.53 4.97
CA THR A 23 13.21 3.43 6.42
C THR A 23 12.27 2.28 6.80
N ILE A 24 11.25 1.99 5.96
CA ILE A 24 10.37 0.83 6.16
C ILE A 24 11.14 -0.45 5.83
N ASP A 25 11.79 -0.51 4.66
CA ASP A 25 12.51 -1.72 4.24
C ASP A 25 13.63 -2.12 5.21
N ALA A 26 14.30 -1.14 5.84
CA ALA A 26 15.43 -1.37 6.75
C ALA A 26 15.03 -1.61 8.21
N LEU A 27 13.99 -0.93 8.71
CA LEU A 27 13.64 -0.96 10.14
C LEU A 27 12.33 -1.71 10.43
N LEU A 28 11.46 -1.84 9.43
CA LEU A 28 10.11 -2.40 9.53
C LEU A 28 9.84 -3.32 8.33
N THR A 29 10.78 -4.21 8.02
CA THR A 29 10.72 -5.09 6.86
C THR A 29 9.37 -5.82 6.81
N CYS A 30 8.70 -5.73 5.67
CA CYS A 30 7.41 -6.36 5.44
C CYS A 30 7.59 -7.71 4.74
N GLY A 31 6.64 -8.62 4.93
CA GLY A 31 6.58 -9.87 4.18
C GLY A 31 5.28 -10.08 3.41
N VAL A 32 5.31 -10.98 2.43
CA VAL A 32 4.15 -11.31 1.60
C VAL A 32 3.06 -11.94 2.47
N GLY A 33 1.84 -11.39 2.38
CA GLY A 33 0.71 -11.81 3.21
C GLY A 33 0.63 -11.14 4.59
N GLN A 34 1.60 -10.30 4.96
CA GLN A 34 1.55 -9.49 6.17
C GLN A 34 0.46 -8.41 6.09
N LYS A 35 -0.22 -8.16 7.21
CA LYS A 35 -1.14 -7.04 7.36
C LYS A 35 -0.45 -5.94 8.15
N LEU A 36 -0.33 -4.74 7.56
CA LEU A 36 0.30 -3.59 8.18
C LEU A 36 -0.68 -2.42 8.25
N GLY A 37 -0.68 -1.71 9.38
CA GLY A 37 -1.41 -0.46 9.54
C GLY A 37 -0.47 0.74 9.49
N ILE A 38 -0.88 1.81 8.79
CA ILE A 38 -0.21 3.11 8.81
C ILE A 38 -1.13 4.08 9.56
N PHE A 39 -0.67 4.57 10.71
CA PHE A 39 -1.41 5.52 11.53
C PHE A 39 -0.80 6.91 11.36
N ALA A 40 -1.62 7.86 10.92
CA ALA A 40 -1.16 9.21 10.58
C ALA A 40 -2.26 10.24 10.86
N GLY A 41 -1.87 11.41 11.38
CA GLY A 41 -2.76 12.56 11.53
C GLY A 41 -2.99 13.31 10.22
N SER A 42 -3.79 14.38 10.27
CA SER A 42 -3.97 15.28 9.12
C SER A 42 -2.68 16.05 8.81
N GLY A 43 -2.33 16.18 7.53
CA GLY A 43 -1.19 17.01 7.08
C GLY A 43 0.20 16.41 7.28
N VAL A 44 0.35 15.20 7.85
CA VAL A 44 1.66 14.60 8.16
C VAL A 44 2.28 13.81 6.99
N GLY A 45 1.70 13.89 5.79
CA GLY A 45 2.23 13.20 4.61
C GLY A 45 1.68 11.79 4.35
N LYS A 46 0.52 11.42 4.92
CA LYS A 46 -0.16 10.12 4.68
C LYS A 46 -0.21 9.74 3.20
N SER A 47 -0.82 10.60 2.37
CA SER A 47 -1.01 10.34 0.94
C SER A 47 0.30 10.31 0.16
N THR A 48 1.30 11.09 0.61
CA THR A 48 2.66 11.06 0.06
C THR A 48 3.32 9.71 0.28
N LEU A 49 3.33 9.22 1.53
CA LEU A 49 3.89 7.90 1.85
C LEU A 49 3.15 6.79 1.10
N MET A 50 1.82 6.85 1.06
CA MET A 50 1.02 5.87 0.32
C MET A 50 1.39 5.85 -1.17
N GLY A 51 1.53 7.02 -1.80
CA GLY A 51 1.98 7.12 -3.19
C GLY A 51 3.42 6.62 -3.40
N MET A 52 4.31 6.81 -2.44
CA MET A 52 5.67 6.23 -2.50
C MET A 52 5.63 4.70 -2.49
N ILE A 53 4.82 4.11 -1.61
CA ILE A 53 4.66 2.65 -1.53
C ILE A 53 4.05 2.11 -2.83
N VAL A 54 2.97 2.72 -3.35
CA VAL A 54 2.34 2.27 -4.60
C VAL A 54 3.31 2.35 -5.78
N LYS A 55 4.12 3.41 -5.88
CA LYS A 55 5.09 3.53 -6.98
C LYS A 55 6.28 2.59 -6.87
N ASN A 56 6.79 2.37 -5.66
CA ASN A 56 8.10 1.73 -5.48
C ASN A 56 8.01 0.26 -5.05
N SER A 57 6.85 -0.20 -4.57
CA SER A 57 6.67 -1.59 -4.16
C SER A 57 6.75 -2.53 -5.37
N LYS A 58 7.39 -3.68 -5.16
CA LYS A 58 7.50 -4.72 -6.19
C LYS A 58 6.28 -5.63 -6.15
N ALA A 59 5.18 -5.16 -6.74
CA ALA A 59 3.94 -5.91 -6.87
C ALA A 59 3.45 -5.88 -8.32
N PRO A 60 3.07 -7.03 -8.92
CA PRO A 60 2.53 -7.07 -10.28
C PRO A 60 1.20 -6.32 -10.43
N ILE A 61 0.40 -6.29 -9.36
CA ILE A 61 -0.90 -5.62 -9.30
C ILE A 61 -1.02 -4.92 -7.95
N LYS A 62 -1.49 -3.68 -7.97
CA LYS A 62 -1.70 -2.86 -6.78
C LYS A 62 -3.15 -2.41 -6.76
N VAL A 63 -3.80 -2.55 -5.62
CA VAL A 63 -5.20 -2.15 -5.46
C VAL A 63 -5.26 -1.01 -4.45
N VAL A 64 -5.80 0.14 -4.87
CA VAL A 64 -5.89 1.34 -4.02
C VAL A 64 -7.33 1.76 -3.85
N ALA A 65 -7.84 1.60 -2.62
CA ALA A 65 -9.17 2.10 -2.24
C ALA A 65 -9.05 3.41 -1.45
N LEU A 66 -9.56 4.50 -2.01
CA LEU A 66 -9.67 5.80 -1.34
C LEU A 66 -11.07 5.95 -0.75
N ILE A 67 -11.20 5.85 0.58
CA ILE A 67 -12.50 5.87 1.27
C ILE A 67 -12.62 7.14 2.10
N GLY A 68 -13.72 7.88 1.93
CA GLY A 68 -14.00 9.09 2.71
C GLY A 68 -13.08 10.28 2.40
N GLU A 69 -12.29 10.21 1.33
CA GLU A 69 -11.46 11.31 0.85
C GLU A 69 -12.31 12.37 0.13
N ARG A 70 -11.80 13.60 0.01
CA ARG A 70 -12.51 14.67 -0.70
C ARG A 70 -12.38 14.49 -2.21
N GLY A 71 -13.41 14.83 -2.98
CA GLY A 71 -13.42 14.63 -4.44
C GLY A 71 -12.22 15.23 -5.18
N ARG A 72 -11.68 16.37 -4.71
CA ARG A 72 -10.47 17.00 -5.29
C ARG A 72 -9.16 16.28 -4.98
N GLU A 73 -9.12 15.49 -3.91
CA GLU A 73 -7.93 14.76 -3.46
C GLU A 73 -7.68 13.52 -4.34
N ILE A 74 -8.71 12.98 -4.99
CA ILE A 74 -8.61 11.83 -5.91
C ILE A 74 -7.75 12.16 -7.15
N PRO A 75 -8.08 13.16 -7.98
CA PRO A 75 -7.25 13.49 -9.14
C PRO A 75 -5.86 13.99 -8.72
N GLU A 76 -5.74 14.66 -7.57
CA GLU A 76 -4.44 15.05 -7.02
C GLU A 76 -3.56 13.84 -6.70
N PHE A 77 -4.12 12.81 -6.07
CA PHE A 77 -3.39 11.59 -5.77
C PHE A 77 -2.91 10.89 -7.05
N ILE A 78 -3.79 10.74 -8.04
CA ILE A 78 -3.43 10.12 -9.32
C ILE A 78 -2.32 10.91 -10.02
N GLN A 79 -2.49 12.23 -10.16
CA GLN A 79 -1.58 13.05 -10.95
C GLN A 79 -0.26 13.34 -10.23
N LYS A 80 -0.30 13.73 -8.95
CA LYS A 80 0.90 14.14 -8.21
C LYS A 80 1.57 12.98 -7.51
N ASN A 81 0.80 12.12 -6.83
CA ASN A 81 1.38 11.04 -6.04
C ASN A 81 1.76 9.84 -6.90
N LEU A 82 0.90 9.43 -7.85
CA LEU A 82 1.17 8.30 -8.75
C LEU A 82 1.84 8.70 -10.07
N GLY A 83 1.86 9.99 -10.42
CA GLY A 83 2.47 10.47 -11.66
C GLY A 83 1.66 10.11 -12.90
N GLY A 84 0.33 9.95 -12.76
CA GLY A 84 -0.58 9.63 -13.86
C GLY A 84 -0.48 8.20 -14.39
N LYS A 85 0.30 7.32 -13.73
CA LYS A 85 0.50 5.93 -14.13
C LYS A 85 -0.42 5.00 -13.34
N LEU A 86 -1.22 4.22 -14.05
CA LEU A 86 -2.20 3.26 -13.52
C LEU A 86 -2.15 1.91 -14.25
N ASP A 87 -1.06 1.64 -14.97
CA ASP A 87 -0.88 0.43 -15.78
C ASP A 87 -0.91 -0.87 -14.96
N ASP A 88 -0.44 -0.81 -13.71
CA ASP A 88 -0.43 -1.93 -12.76
C ASP A 88 -1.27 -1.64 -11.49
N THR A 89 -2.05 -0.56 -11.50
CA THR A 89 -2.74 -0.04 -10.32
C THR A 89 -4.23 0.17 -10.60
N VAL A 90 -5.08 -0.49 -9.81
CA VAL A 90 -6.56 -0.43 -9.90
C VAL A 90 -7.15 0.24 -8.67
#